data_AF-A0A840FDC0-F1
#
_entry.id   AF-A0A840FDC0-F1
#
_cell.length_a   1.000
_cell.length_b   1.000
_cell.length_c   1.000
_cell.angle_alpha   90.00
_cell.angle_beta   90.00
_cell.angle_gamma   90.00
#
_symmetry.space_group_name_H-M   'P 1'
#
loop_
_entity.id
_entity.type
_entity.pdbx_description
1 polymer ?
#
loop_
_entity_poly.entity_id
_entity_poly.type
_entity_poly.pdbx_seq_one_letter_code
_entity_poly.pdbx_strand_id
1 'polypeptide(L)'
;MTIAFHGDPALQSQLVSRLGQHRADGTLIIGDTRWDGARGSPLGVLTHDTSIVSLATLTGYPLALAGLLDPLAAIIRGPEAAGRFARQWLSTAIAGADLAPVPALIVLDLLDHLPHDIIDCAVVTQVGRLHRATIAGESLPRAAWNACRQAIIEQDDVEGDEARSAVLDLVEAAAWPTRGSRSVLATMIMAWCRLAEYEGRSEWSAADEDRAQAMLRSLWDENRGRREAGDVICYPALFAERDPSLASRFEANLSDANRRYLARVDMAATLVIDRIASVRRA
;
A
#
# COMPACT_ATOMS: atom_id res chain seq x y z
N MET A 1 -9.03 19.20 14.75
CA MET A 1 -8.43 19.80 13.54
C MET A 1 -7.10 19.10 13.30
N THR A 2 -6.81 18.71 12.06
CA THR A 2 -5.56 18.05 11.65
C THR A 2 -4.72 19.03 10.85
N ILE A 3 -4.05 19.92 11.57
CA ILE A 3 -3.22 20.98 10.99
C ILE A 3 -1.78 20.48 10.91
N ALA A 4 -1.21 20.51 9.70
CA ALA A 4 0.17 20.08 9.46
C ALA A 4 1.15 20.84 10.36
N PHE A 5 1.95 20.07 11.10
CA PHE A 5 2.95 20.53 12.08
C PHE A 5 2.41 21.51 13.11
N HIS A 6 1.11 21.45 13.40
CA HIS A 6 0.42 22.39 14.28
C HIS A 6 0.59 23.87 13.89
N GLY A 7 0.91 24.13 12.62
CA GLY A 7 1.21 25.47 12.12
C GLY A 7 2.65 25.95 12.36
N ASP A 8 3.54 25.09 12.88
CA ASP A 8 4.92 25.44 13.22
C ASP A 8 5.94 24.96 12.16
N PRO A 9 6.50 25.88 11.34
CA PRO A 9 7.54 25.54 10.36
C PRO A 9 8.87 25.11 11.01
N ALA A 10 9.13 25.50 12.26
CA ALA A 10 10.34 25.08 12.98
C ALA A 10 10.25 23.60 13.36
N LEU A 11 9.08 23.14 13.81
CA LEU A 11 8.81 21.71 14.02
C LEU A 11 9.00 20.91 12.72
N GLN A 12 8.44 21.37 11.60
CA GLN A 12 8.66 20.72 10.31
C GLN A 12 10.16 20.61 9.98
N SER A 13 10.91 21.71 10.10
CA SER A 13 12.34 21.77 9.82
C SER A 13 13.14 20.84 10.74
N GLN A 14 12.77 20.74 12.01
CA GLN A 14 13.38 19.84 12.98
C GLN A 14 13.16 18.37 12.60
N LEU A 15 11.94 17.98 12.22
CA LEU A 15 11.60 16.61 11.84
C LEU A 15 12.30 16.19 10.54
N VAL A 16 12.34 17.07 9.54
CA VAL A 16 13.08 16.85 8.30
C VAL A 16 14.58 16.67 8.58
N SER A 17 15.15 17.50 9.47
CA SER A 17 16.56 17.40 9.86
C SER A 17 16.86 16.11 10.61
N ARG A 18 16.00 15.70 11.55
CA ARG A 18 16.14 14.45 12.30
C ARG A 18 16.16 13.23 11.36
N LEU A 19 15.19 13.15 10.44
CA LEU A 19 15.15 12.07 9.46
C LEU A 19 16.40 12.08 8.56
N GLY A 20 16.86 13.27 8.15
CA GLY A 20 18.08 13.45 7.38
C GLY A 20 19.33 12.94 8.12
N GLN A 21 19.45 13.21 9.42
CA GLN A 21 20.54 12.74 10.25
C GLN A 21 20.55 11.21 10.36
N HIS A 22 19.41 10.59 10.68
CA HIS A 22 19.32 9.12 10.76
C HIS A 22 19.65 8.43 9.42
N ARG A 23 19.30 9.06 8.31
CA ARG A 23 19.70 8.58 6.98
C ARG A 23 21.21 8.70 6.76
N ALA A 24 21.82 9.84 7.11
CA ALA A 24 23.27 10.05 6.97
C ALA A 24 24.08 9.09 7.85
N ASP A 25 23.58 8.80 9.05
CA ASP A 25 24.21 7.90 10.02
C ASP A 25 23.94 6.41 9.73
N GLY A 26 23.15 6.08 8.71
CA GLY A 26 22.77 4.70 8.38
C GLY A 26 21.88 4.03 9.44
N THR A 27 21.22 4.82 10.28
CA THR A 27 20.34 4.35 11.37
C THR A 27 18.85 4.36 10.97
N LEU A 28 18.51 4.88 9.79
CA LEU A 28 17.19 4.72 9.17
C LEU A 28 17.06 3.32 8.54
N ILE A 29 16.08 2.55 9.00
CA ILE A 29 15.79 1.17 8.56
C ILE A 29 14.47 1.15 7.81
N ILE A 30 14.48 0.70 6.55
CA ILE A 30 13.27 0.58 5.74
C ILE A 30 12.65 -0.81 5.92
N GLY A 31 11.33 -0.88 6.09
CA GLY A 31 10.57 -2.10 6.38
C GLY A 31 9.52 -1.85 7.45
N ASP A 32 9.22 -2.88 8.26
CA ASP A 32 8.25 -2.78 9.34
C ASP A 32 8.55 -1.65 10.33
N THR A 33 7.49 -1.03 10.84
CA THR A 33 7.56 0.00 11.87
C THR A 33 8.35 -0.48 13.08
N ARG A 34 9.43 0.23 13.40
CA ARG A 34 10.35 -0.18 14.47
C ARG A 34 11.12 1.00 15.05
N TRP A 35 11.48 0.88 16.31
CA TRP A 35 12.45 1.73 17.00
C TRP A 35 13.18 0.86 18.04
N ASP A 36 14.50 0.77 17.94
CA ASP A 36 15.33 -0.04 18.87
C ASP A 36 16.09 0.81 19.91
N GLY A 37 15.82 2.12 19.95
CA GLY A 37 16.53 3.08 20.79
C GLY A 37 17.68 3.81 20.08
N ALA A 38 18.13 3.32 18.92
CA ALA A 38 19.16 3.96 18.11
C ALA A 38 18.79 4.07 16.62
N ARG A 39 18.08 3.05 16.12
CA ARG A 39 17.70 2.87 14.73
C ARG A 39 16.20 2.64 14.64
N GLY A 40 15.62 3.01 13.50
CA GLY A 40 14.18 2.84 13.32
C GLY A 40 13.71 3.06 11.90
N SER A 41 12.43 2.76 11.70
CA SER A 41 11.69 3.17 10.50
C SER A 41 11.53 4.68 10.43
N PRO A 42 11.08 5.27 9.29
CA PRO A 42 10.75 6.69 9.23
C PRO A 42 9.87 7.15 10.39
N LEU A 43 8.80 6.42 10.71
CA LEU A 43 8.00 6.70 11.91
C LEU A 43 8.84 6.62 13.18
N GLY A 44 9.56 5.52 13.36
CA GLY A 44 10.33 5.23 14.57
C GLY A 44 11.39 6.29 14.90
N VAL A 45 12.14 6.75 13.89
CA VAL A 45 13.16 7.79 14.10
C VAL A 45 12.56 9.17 14.33
N LEU A 46 11.34 9.43 13.85
CA LEU A 46 10.67 10.72 14.08
C LEU A 46 10.11 10.81 15.50
N THR A 47 9.50 9.73 15.99
CA THR A 47 8.78 9.70 17.27
C THR A 47 9.59 9.14 18.43
N HIS A 48 10.67 8.39 18.13
CA HIS A 48 11.34 7.50 19.09
C HIS A 48 10.38 6.48 19.74
N ASP A 49 9.41 6.00 18.97
CA ASP A 49 8.33 5.09 19.37
C ASP A 49 7.80 4.35 18.12
N THR A 50 7.02 3.29 18.28
CA THR A 50 6.37 2.56 17.18
C THR A 50 4.88 2.91 17.02
N SER A 51 4.36 3.85 17.79
CA SER A 51 2.94 4.22 17.75
C SER A 51 2.61 5.19 16.61
N ILE A 52 1.66 4.78 15.76
CA ILE A 52 1.04 5.65 14.73
C ILE A 52 0.36 6.86 15.37
N VAL A 53 -0.21 6.71 16.57
CA VAL A 53 -0.82 7.82 17.31
C VAL A 53 0.24 8.85 17.69
N SER A 54 1.43 8.41 18.14
CA SER A 54 2.54 9.31 18.47
C SER A 54 2.98 10.12 17.25
N LEU A 55 3.04 9.52 16.06
CA LEU A 55 3.37 10.26 14.83
C LEU A 55 2.26 11.26 14.46
N ALA A 56 1.00 10.86 14.52
CA ALA A 56 -0.14 11.73 14.23
C ALA A 56 -0.20 12.92 15.20
N THR A 57 0.05 12.69 16.50
CA THR A 57 0.13 13.74 17.52
C THR A 57 1.32 14.66 17.28
N LEU A 58 2.50 14.11 16.98
CA LEU A 58 3.72 14.89 16.72
C LEU A 58 3.56 15.80 15.50
N THR A 59 3.01 15.29 14.40
CA THR A 59 2.94 15.99 13.11
C THR A 59 1.64 16.74 12.87
N GLY A 60 0.58 16.47 13.64
CA GLY A 60 -0.77 16.97 13.35
C GLY A 60 -1.44 16.31 12.13
N TYR A 61 -0.84 15.26 11.56
CA TYR A 61 -1.39 14.55 10.41
C TYR A 61 -2.61 13.71 10.81
N PRO A 62 -3.58 13.48 9.89
CA PRO A 62 -4.64 12.51 10.10
C PRO A 62 -4.07 11.12 10.37
N LEU A 63 -4.71 10.36 11.26
CA LEU A 63 -4.21 9.05 11.69
C LEU A 63 -3.98 8.08 10.52
N ALA A 64 -4.87 8.08 9.53
CA ALA A 64 -4.75 7.24 8.34
C ALA A 64 -3.53 7.60 7.49
N LEU A 65 -3.21 8.89 7.41
CA LEU A 65 -2.05 9.39 6.69
C LEU A 65 -0.76 9.05 7.46
N ALA A 66 -0.72 9.31 8.77
CA ALA A 66 0.41 8.92 9.62
C ALA A 66 0.69 7.41 9.55
N GLY A 67 -0.36 6.58 9.55
CA GLY A 67 -0.26 5.13 9.47
C GLY A 67 0.18 4.59 8.09
N LEU A 68 0.22 5.44 7.06
CA LEU A 68 0.65 5.06 5.72
C LEU A 68 2.16 5.22 5.48
N LEU A 69 2.85 6.09 6.24
CA LEU A 69 4.25 6.46 6.00
C LEU A 69 5.17 5.22 5.89
N ASP A 70 5.20 4.39 6.92
CA ASP A 70 6.06 3.20 6.95
C ASP A 70 5.61 2.12 5.95
N PRO A 71 4.33 1.72 5.88
CA PRO A 71 3.88 0.74 4.88
C PRO A 71 4.22 1.11 3.44
N LEU A 72 4.05 2.39 3.07
CA LEU A 72 4.38 2.84 1.72
C LEU A 72 5.89 2.94 1.50
N ALA A 73 6.67 3.41 2.49
CA ALA A 73 8.13 3.40 2.41
C ALA A 73 8.70 1.97 2.29
N ALA A 74 8.08 0.98 2.93
CA ALA A 74 8.51 -0.42 2.92
C ALA A 74 8.39 -1.09 1.55
N ILE A 75 7.42 -0.66 0.71
CA ILE A 75 7.23 -1.22 -0.64
C ILE A 75 7.99 -0.47 -1.73
N ILE A 76 8.53 0.71 -1.43
CA ILE A 76 9.38 1.46 -2.36
C ILE A 76 10.72 0.73 -2.56
N ARG A 77 11.12 0.59 -3.82
CA ARG A 77 12.33 -0.15 -4.19
C ARG A 77 13.61 0.55 -3.72
N GLY A 78 14.23 -0.03 -2.71
CA GLY A 78 15.57 0.32 -2.26
C GLY A 78 15.58 1.38 -1.14
N PRO A 79 16.48 1.24 -0.15
CA PRO A 79 16.43 2.05 1.07
C PRO A 79 16.64 3.54 0.82
N GLU A 80 17.45 3.87 -0.18
CA GLU A 80 17.78 5.25 -0.55
C GLU A 80 16.57 5.96 -1.19
N ALA A 81 15.78 5.29 -2.03
CA ALA A 81 14.55 5.85 -2.60
C ALA A 81 13.47 6.03 -1.53
N ALA A 82 13.27 5.03 -0.66
CA ALA A 82 12.34 5.10 0.45
C ALA A 82 12.70 6.22 1.45
N GLY A 83 13.99 6.41 1.74
CA GLY A 83 14.47 7.53 2.57
C GLY A 83 14.23 8.89 1.94
N ARG A 84 14.37 9.03 0.61
CA ARG A 84 13.98 10.26 -0.12
C ARG A 84 12.49 10.51 -0.05
N PHE A 85 11.68 9.49 -0.27
CA PHE A 85 10.22 9.58 -0.15
C PHE A 85 9.78 10.04 1.25
N ALA A 86 10.29 9.42 2.31
CA ALA A 86 9.96 9.80 3.68
C ALA A 86 10.35 11.27 4.00
N ARG A 87 11.47 11.75 3.43
CA ARG A 87 11.85 13.16 3.54
C ARG A 87 10.90 14.07 2.76
N GLN A 88 10.56 13.69 1.52
CA GLN A 88 9.64 14.44 0.67
C GLN A 88 8.25 14.54 1.31
N TRP A 89 7.76 13.46 1.92
CA TRP A 89 6.51 13.41 2.68
C TRP A 89 6.41 14.50 3.75
N LEU A 90 7.49 14.70 4.51
CA LEU A 90 7.55 15.73 5.55
C LEU A 90 7.73 17.14 4.98
N SER A 91 8.52 17.29 3.92
CA SER A 91 8.81 18.61 3.35
C SER A 91 7.70 19.15 2.45
N THR A 92 6.82 18.28 1.94
CA THR A 92 5.75 18.66 1.00
C THR A 92 4.57 19.32 1.71
N ALA A 93 4.20 18.85 2.90
CA ALA A 93 3.10 19.45 3.64
C ALA A 93 3.47 20.87 4.08
N ILE A 94 2.66 21.85 3.70
CA ILE A 94 2.85 23.23 4.16
C ILE A 94 2.45 23.29 5.64
N ALA A 95 3.35 23.69 6.54
CA ALA A 95 2.98 23.94 7.93
C ALA A 95 1.77 24.89 8.01
N GLY A 96 0.75 24.47 8.76
CA GLY A 96 -0.53 25.18 8.86
C GLY A 96 -1.63 24.72 7.88
N ALA A 97 -1.32 23.86 6.91
CA ALA A 97 -2.34 23.33 6.00
C ALA A 97 -3.29 22.35 6.71
N ASP A 98 -4.56 22.38 6.34
CA ASP A 98 -5.53 21.38 6.82
C ASP A 98 -5.42 20.10 5.99
N LEU A 99 -4.93 19.05 6.64
CA LEU A 99 -4.75 17.73 6.03
C LEU A 99 -5.99 16.83 6.22
N ALA A 100 -7.04 17.30 6.89
CA ALA A 100 -8.25 16.50 7.14
C ALA A 100 -8.83 15.81 5.89
N PRO A 101 -8.93 16.47 4.71
CA PRO A 101 -9.54 15.83 3.54
C PRO A 101 -8.60 14.86 2.80
N VAL A 102 -7.28 14.92 3.04
CA VAL A 102 -6.26 14.21 2.24
C VAL A 102 -6.50 12.69 2.20
N PRO A 103 -6.76 11.98 3.32
CA PRO A 103 -7.04 10.54 3.25
C PRO A 103 -8.22 10.17 2.36
N ALA A 104 -9.32 10.92 2.43
CA ALA A 104 -10.51 10.64 1.61
C ALA A 104 -10.25 10.96 0.13
N LEU A 105 -9.48 12.01 -0.17
CA LEU A 105 -9.06 12.32 -1.55
C LEU A 105 -8.18 11.22 -2.15
N ILE A 106 -7.25 10.65 -1.38
CA ILE A 106 -6.44 9.51 -1.83
C ILE A 106 -7.33 8.31 -2.16
N VAL A 107 -8.31 8.00 -1.30
CA VAL A 107 -9.26 6.91 -1.58
C VAL A 107 -10.03 7.17 -2.87
N LEU A 108 -10.54 8.38 -3.07
CA LEU A 108 -11.27 8.73 -4.29
C LEU A 108 -10.43 8.55 -5.56
N ASP A 109 -9.19 9.01 -5.56
CA ASP A 109 -8.29 8.84 -6.71
C ASP A 109 -8.03 7.37 -7.03
N LEU A 110 -7.82 6.53 -6.00
CA LEU A 110 -7.60 5.11 -6.20
C LEU A 110 -8.86 4.40 -6.73
N LEU A 111 -10.06 4.84 -6.32
CA LEU A 111 -11.33 4.33 -6.87
C LEU A 111 -11.50 4.73 -8.35
N ASP A 112 -11.05 5.91 -8.75
CA ASP A 112 -11.10 6.38 -10.15
C ASP A 112 -10.15 5.59 -11.07
N HIS A 113 -9.19 4.86 -10.51
CA HIS A 113 -8.28 3.97 -11.24
C HIS A 113 -8.73 2.51 -11.32
N LEU A 114 -9.95 2.18 -10.86
CA LEU A 114 -10.45 0.81 -10.90
C LEU A 114 -10.87 0.38 -12.32
N PRO A 115 -10.70 -0.90 -12.67
CA PRO A 115 -11.25 -1.46 -13.90
C PRO A 115 -12.78 -1.49 -13.82
N HIS A 116 -13.43 -0.57 -14.51
CA HIS A 116 -14.90 -0.39 -14.49
C HIS A 116 -15.69 -1.55 -15.13
N ASP A 117 -15.01 -2.43 -15.85
CA ASP A 117 -15.58 -3.63 -16.47
C ASP A 117 -15.72 -4.81 -15.50
N ILE A 118 -15.05 -4.78 -14.34
CA ILE A 118 -14.99 -5.90 -13.39
C ILE A 118 -15.99 -5.76 -12.24
N ILE A 119 -16.33 -4.55 -11.82
CA ILE A 119 -17.17 -4.28 -10.65
C ILE A 119 -18.39 -3.41 -10.98
N ASP A 120 -19.50 -3.63 -10.26
CA ASP A 120 -20.67 -2.76 -10.36
C ASP A 120 -20.31 -1.32 -9.93
N CYS A 121 -20.41 -0.41 -10.90
CA CYS A 121 -20.17 1.01 -10.73
C CYS A 121 -21.06 1.64 -9.65
N ALA A 122 -22.25 1.08 -9.36
CA ALA A 122 -23.15 1.62 -8.34
C ALA A 122 -22.55 1.56 -6.93
N VAL A 123 -21.90 0.45 -6.59
CA VAL A 123 -21.26 0.27 -5.26
C VAL A 123 -20.03 1.17 -5.12
N VAL A 124 -19.18 1.23 -6.16
CA VAL A 124 -18.04 2.15 -6.19
C VAL A 124 -18.49 3.61 -6.04
N THR A 125 -19.54 4.00 -6.77
CA THR A 125 -20.14 5.34 -6.68
C THR A 125 -20.64 5.64 -5.28
N GLN A 126 -21.27 4.67 -4.63
CA GLN A 126 -21.78 4.79 -3.28
C GLN A 126 -20.66 4.98 -2.25
N VAL A 127 -19.57 4.20 -2.34
CA VAL A 127 -18.38 4.38 -1.48
C VAL A 127 -17.77 5.77 -1.69
N GLY A 128 -17.61 6.18 -2.95
CA GLY A 128 -17.11 7.51 -3.29
C GLY A 128 -17.98 8.64 -2.72
N ARG A 129 -19.32 8.47 -2.70
CA ARG A 129 -20.24 9.43 -2.08
C ARG A 129 -19.99 9.59 -0.58
N LEU A 130 -19.73 8.51 0.15
CA LEU A 130 -19.42 8.58 1.59
C LEU A 130 -18.10 9.32 1.87
N HIS A 131 -17.07 9.13 1.05
CA HIS A 131 -15.82 9.89 1.18
C HIS A 131 -15.99 11.37 0.86
N ARG A 132 -16.76 11.72 -0.19
CA ARG A 132 -17.07 13.13 -0.50
C ARG A 132 -17.86 13.82 0.61
N ALA A 133 -18.85 13.14 1.22
CA ALA A 133 -19.57 13.66 2.37
C ALA A 133 -18.65 13.82 3.61
N THR A 134 -17.69 12.92 3.81
CA THR A 134 -16.67 13.06 4.87
C THR A 134 -15.81 14.31 4.66
N ILE A 135 -15.40 14.59 3.42
CA ILE A 135 -14.66 15.81 3.06
C ILE A 135 -15.50 17.07 3.33
N ALA A 136 -16.80 17.03 3.03
CA ALA A 136 -17.74 18.12 3.33
C ALA A 136 -18.00 18.33 4.84
N GLY A 137 -17.39 17.52 5.71
CA GLY A 137 -17.53 17.62 7.16
C GLY A 137 -18.76 16.92 7.73
N GLU A 138 -19.47 16.12 6.92
CA GLU A 138 -20.66 15.40 7.38
C GLU A 138 -20.31 14.28 8.38
N SER A 139 -21.12 14.15 9.42
CA SER A 139 -21.01 13.05 10.38
C SER A 139 -21.84 11.86 9.90
N LEU A 140 -21.20 10.93 9.17
CA LEU A 140 -21.87 9.75 8.63
C LEU A 140 -22.02 8.63 9.68
N PRO A 141 -23.18 7.97 9.77
CA PRO A 141 -23.39 6.85 10.67
C PRO A 141 -22.60 5.62 10.21
N ARG A 142 -22.12 4.82 11.17
CA ARG A 142 -21.45 3.53 10.90
C ARG A 142 -22.29 2.59 10.02
N ALA A 143 -23.62 2.66 10.13
CA ALA A 143 -24.54 1.87 9.33
C ALA A 143 -24.39 2.12 7.81
N ALA A 144 -24.09 3.35 7.38
CA ALA A 144 -23.92 3.66 5.96
C ALA A 144 -22.68 2.95 5.37
N TRP A 145 -21.57 2.95 6.10
CA TRP A 145 -20.34 2.24 5.74
C TRP A 145 -20.55 0.72 5.74
N ASN A 146 -21.22 0.19 6.78
CA ASN A 146 -21.52 -1.24 6.87
C ASN A 146 -22.39 -1.72 5.70
N ALA A 147 -23.40 -0.94 5.30
CA ALA A 147 -24.27 -1.28 4.18
C ALA A 147 -23.50 -1.40 2.86
N CYS A 148 -22.52 -0.52 2.61
CA CYS A 148 -21.67 -0.62 1.42
C CYS A 148 -20.83 -1.90 1.45
N ARG A 149 -20.23 -2.24 2.60
CA ARG A 149 -19.45 -3.49 2.72
C ARG A 149 -20.28 -4.74 2.52
N GLN A 150 -21.49 -4.79 3.06
CA GLN A 150 -22.39 -5.92 2.80
C GLN A 150 -22.72 -6.06 1.31
N ALA A 151 -23.03 -4.95 0.64
CA ALA A 151 -23.28 -4.96 -0.81
C ALA A 151 -22.05 -5.36 -1.65
N ILE A 152 -20.82 -5.17 -1.15
CA ILE A 152 -19.58 -5.63 -1.79
C ILE A 152 -19.43 -7.15 -1.60
N ILE A 153 -19.63 -7.64 -0.37
CA ILE A 153 -19.54 -9.07 -0.04
C ILE A 153 -20.58 -9.87 -0.84
N GLU A 154 -21.80 -9.36 -1.00
CA GLU A 154 -22.85 -9.98 -1.81
C GLU A 154 -22.51 -10.05 -3.32
N GLN A 155 -21.47 -9.35 -3.80
CA GLN A 155 -20.99 -9.46 -5.18
C GLN A 155 -19.91 -10.53 -5.39
N ASP A 156 -19.37 -11.09 -4.30
CA ASP A 156 -18.32 -12.10 -4.29
C ASP A 156 -18.88 -13.53 -4.33
N ASP A 157 -19.98 -13.72 -5.06
CA ASP A 157 -20.68 -15.01 -5.19
C ASP A 157 -20.15 -15.88 -6.35
N VAL A 158 -19.17 -15.40 -7.14
CA VAL A 158 -18.66 -16.10 -8.32
C VAL A 158 -17.31 -16.74 -8.01
N GLU A 159 -17.34 -18.05 -7.73
CA GLU A 159 -16.15 -18.85 -7.50
C GLU A 159 -15.23 -18.87 -8.75
N GLY A 160 -13.95 -18.54 -8.56
CA GLY A 160 -12.91 -18.71 -9.58
C GLY A 160 -12.48 -17.45 -10.35
N ASP A 161 -13.03 -16.27 -10.08
CA ASP A 161 -12.57 -15.00 -10.67
C ASP A 161 -11.68 -14.22 -9.68
N GLU A 162 -10.39 -14.57 -9.63
CA GLU A 162 -9.42 -13.95 -8.72
C GLU A 162 -9.23 -12.45 -8.99
N ALA A 163 -9.31 -12.03 -10.26
CA ALA A 163 -9.17 -10.62 -10.63
C ALA A 163 -10.33 -9.79 -10.07
N ARG A 164 -11.57 -10.32 -10.18
CA ARG A 164 -12.75 -9.71 -9.57
C ARG A 164 -12.66 -9.69 -8.05
N SER A 165 -12.27 -10.80 -7.42
CA SER A 165 -12.12 -10.87 -5.96
C SER A 165 -11.11 -9.84 -5.46
N ALA A 166 -9.96 -9.68 -6.12
CA ALA A 166 -8.98 -8.66 -5.78
C ALA A 166 -9.48 -7.22 -5.95
N VAL A 167 -10.38 -6.96 -6.91
CA VAL A 167 -11.03 -5.65 -7.06
C VAL A 167 -12.02 -5.42 -5.92
N LEU A 168 -12.83 -6.43 -5.57
CA LEU A 168 -13.78 -6.37 -4.46
C LEU A 168 -13.07 -6.12 -3.12
N ASP A 169 -11.94 -6.78 -2.86
CA ASP A 169 -11.09 -6.56 -1.68
C ASP A 169 -10.66 -5.10 -1.55
N LEU A 170 -10.24 -4.48 -2.66
CA LEU A 170 -9.85 -3.07 -2.68
C LEU A 170 -11.05 -2.17 -2.35
N VAL A 171 -12.20 -2.41 -2.99
CA VAL A 171 -13.41 -1.60 -2.75
C VAL A 171 -13.94 -1.79 -1.33
N GLU A 172 -13.82 -3.00 -0.77
CA GLU A 172 -14.16 -3.27 0.63
C GLU A 172 -13.23 -2.49 1.57
N ALA A 173 -11.93 -2.48 1.29
CA ALA A 173 -10.97 -1.67 2.04
C ALA A 173 -11.34 -0.18 1.97
N ALA A 174 -11.78 0.32 0.81
CA ALA A 174 -12.25 1.69 0.63
C ALA A 174 -13.56 1.98 1.37
N ALA A 175 -14.39 0.97 1.65
CA ALA A 175 -15.66 1.10 2.37
C ALA A 175 -15.49 1.21 3.91
N TRP A 176 -14.34 1.67 4.37
CA TRP A 176 -14.08 2.08 5.75
C TRP A 176 -13.91 3.61 5.85
N PRO A 177 -14.41 4.23 6.93
CA PRO A 177 -14.15 5.65 7.17
C PRO A 177 -12.65 5.90 7.36
N THR A 178 -12.13 6.91 6.68
CA THR A 178 -10.72 7.32 6.84
C THR A 178 -10.47 8.07 8.14
N ARG A 179 -11.49 8.75 8.67
CA ARG A 179 -11.42 9.44 9.96
C ARG A 179 -11.26 8.43 11.10
N GLY A 180 -10.11 8.45 11.75
CA GLY A 180 -9.81 7.60 12.91
C GLY A 180 -9.34 6.18 12.55
N SER A 181 -9.26 5.82 11.27
CA SER A 181 -8.60 4.58 10.85
C SER A 181 -7.09 4.77 10.81
N ARG A 182 -6.33 3.74 11.20
CA ARG A 182 -4.86 3.73 11.13
C ARG A 182 -4.32 2.99 9.90
N SER A 183 -5.14 2.16 9.26
CA SER A 183 -4.66 1.20 8.25
C SER A 183 -5.40 1.27 6.92
N VAL A 184 -6.53 1.99 6.82
CA VAL A 184 -7.37 1.97 5.61
C VAL A 184 -6.59 2.31 4.34
N LEU A 185 -5.74 3.35 4.37
CA LEU A 185 -4.94 3.73 3.21
C LEU A 185 -3.86 2.70 2.89
N ALA A 186 -3.20 2.15 3.91
CA ALA A 186 -2.19 1.12 3.72
C ALA A 186 -2.81 -0.14 3.08
N THR A 187 -3.91 -0.63 3.64
CA THR A 187 -4.64 -1.78 3.10
C THR A 187 -5.09 -1.54 1.66
N MET A 188 -5.69 -0.38 1.38
CA MET A 188 -6.19 -0.05 0.04
C MET A 188 -5.05 0.09 -0.99
N ILE A 189 -3.95 0.77 -0.65
CA ILE A 189 -2.80 0.91 -1.56
C ILE A 189 -2.12 -0.44 -1.78
N MET A 190 -2.00 -1.29 -0.76
CA MET A 190 -1.45 -2.65 -0.94
C MET A 190 -2.33 -3.49 -1.88
N ALA A 191 -3.66 -3.46 -1.68
CA ALA A 191 -4.60 -4.14 -2.57
C ALA A 191 -4.50 -3.58 -4.00
N TRP A 192 -4.42 -2.25 -4.14
CA TRP A 192 -4.22 -1.62 -5.44
C TRP A 192 -2.91 -2.01 -6.09
N CYS A 193 -1.79 -2.11 -5.38
CA CYS A 193 -0.54 -2.56 -6.00
C CYS A 193 -0.64 -4.03 -6.44
N ARG A 194 -1.28 -4.90 -5.66
CA ARG A 194 -1.47 -6.33 -5.99
C ARG A 194 -2.38 -6.56 -7.20
N LEU A 195 -3.35 -5.69 -7.44
CA LEU A 195 -4.18 -5.76 -8.65
C LEU A 195 -3.35 -5.71 -9.95
N ALA A 196 -2.10 -5.25 -9.90
CA ALA A 196 -1.17 -5.34 -11.04
C ALA A 196 -0.92 -6.79 -11.48
N GLU A 197 -1.07 -7.79 -10.62
CA GLU A 197 -0.85 -9.21 -10.93
C GLU A 197 -1.88 -9.75 -11.94
N TYR A 198 -3.07 -9.13 -11.97
CA TYR A 198 -4.24 -9.56 -12.75
C TYR A 198 -4.47 -8.77 -14.03
N GLU A 199 -3.71 -7.69 -14.28
CA GLU A 199 -3.78 -6.98 -15.56
C GLU A 199 -3.31 -7.89 -16.69
N GLY A 200 -4.03 -7.86 -17.82
CA GLY A 200 -3.99 -8.86 -18.90
C GLY A 200 -2.60 -9.38 -19.29
N ARG A 201 -2.54 -10.70 -19.52
CA ARG A 201 -1.36 -11.42 -19.99
C ARG A 201 -1.66 -12.00 -21.37
N SER A 202 -1.02 -11.49 -22.42
CA SER A 202 -1.21 -12.08 -23.76
C SER A 202 -0.45 -13.41 -23.95
N GLU A 203 0.61 -13.65 -23.17
CA GLU A 203 1.57 -14.75 -23.39
C GLU A 203 1.64 -15.79 -22.25
N TRP A 204 0.99 -15.55 -21.11
CA TRP A 204 0.93 -16.48 -19.97
C TRP A 204 -0.52 -16.89 -19.71
N SER A 205 -0.85 -18.14 -20.04
CA SER A 205 -2.21 -18.66 -19.92
C SER A 205 -2.50 -19.24 -18.53
N ALA A 206 -3.77 -19.41 -18.18
CA ALA A 206 -4.18 -20.16 -16.98
C ALA A 206 -3.60 -21.59 -16.97
N ALA A 207 -3.48 -22.23 -18.14
CA ALA A 207 -2.87 -23.55 -18.26
C ALA A 207 -1.35 -23.54 -17.97
N ASP A 208 -0.65 -22.45 -18.30
CA ASP A 208 0.76 -22.27 -17.91
C ASP A 208 0.89 -22.08 -16.40
N GLU A 209 -0.01 -21.30 -15.78
CA GLU A 209 -0.08 -21.13 -14.32
C GLU A 209 -0.29 -22.47 -13.61
N ASP A 210 -1.32 -23.23 -13.99
CA ASP A 210 -1.61 -24.55 -13.42
C ASP A 210 -0.43 -25.51 -13.55
N ARG A 211 0.21 -25.53 -14.72
CA ARG A 211 1.37 -26.39 -14.98
C ARG A 211 2.58 -25.97 -14.14
N ALA A 212 2.84 -24.68 -14.00
CA ALA A 212 3.93 -24.16 -13.17
C ALA A 212 3.69 -24.45 -11.69
N GLN A 213 2.48 -24.22 -11.18
CA GLN A 213 2.10 -24.54 -9.80
C GLN A 213 2.18 -26.04 -9.51
N ALA A 214 1.70 -26.88 -10.43
CA ALA A 214 1.85 -28.33 -10.31
C ALA A 214 3.33 -28.75 -10.27
N MET A 215 4.18 -28.15 -11.12
CA MET A 215 5.61 -28.43 -11.15
C MET A 215 6.32 -28.00 -9.85
N LEU A 216 6.05 -26.79 -9.35
CA LEU A 216 6.62 -26.30 -8.11
C LEU A 216 6.18 -27.14 -6.91
N ARG A 217 4.92 -27.60 -6.87
CA ARG A 217 4.43 -28.54 -5.85
C ARG A 217 5.14 -29.89 -5.92
N SER A 218 5.28 -30.47 -7.11
CA SER A 218 6.02 -31.73 -7.30
C SER A 218 7.49 -31.59 -6.86
N LEU A 219 8.18 -30.52 -7.26
CA LEU A 219 9.55 -30.24 -6.81
C LEU A 219 9.61 -30.07 -5.28
N TRP A 220 8.65 -29.38 -4.68
CA TRP A 220 8.58 -29.21 -3.24
C TRP A 220 8.46 -30.54 -2.50
N ASP A 221 7.58 -31.44 -2.97
CA ASP A 221 7.36 -32.75 -2.37
C ASP A 221 8.51 -33.72 -2.59
N GLU A 222 9.06 -33.80 -3.81
CA GLU A 222 10.22 -34.63 -4.14
C GLU A 222 11.45 -34.30 -3.28
N ASN A 223 11.57 -33.04 -2.87
CA ASN A 223 12.69 -32.55 -2.08
C ASN A 223 12.41 -32.47 -0.57
N ARG A 224 11.31 -33.08 -0.08
CA ARG A 224 10.93 -33.03 1.35
C ARG A 224 12.04 -33.49 2.28
N GLY A 225 12.64 -34.66 2.01
CA GLY A 225 13.69 -35.22 2.87
C GLY A 225 14.94 -34.34 2.94
N ARG A 226 15.29 -33.66 1.84
CA ARG A 226 16.40 -32.71 1.80
C ARG A 226 16.10 -31.45 2.61
N ARG A 227 14.88 -30.90 2.47
CA ARG A 227 14.44 -29.75 3.28
C ARG A 227 14.44 -30.07 4.77
N GLU A 228 13.93 -31.24 5.16
CA GLU A 228 13.91 -31.69 6.55
C GLU A 228 15.32 -31.91 7.12
N ALA A 229 16.29 -32.24 6.27
CA ALA A 229 17.72 -32.31 6.63
C ALA A 229 18.41 -30.93 6.71
N GLY A 230 17.72 -29.84 6.37
CA GLY A 230 18.24 -28.48 6.40
C GLY A 230 18.95 -28.03 5.11
N ASP A 231 18.82 -28.78 4.00
CA ASP A 231 19.41 -28.37 2.72
C ASP A 231 18.76 -27.08 2.20
N VAL A 232 19.59 -26.19 1.65
CA VAL A 232 19.12 -25.06 0.84
C VAL A 232 18.92 -25.51 -0.60
N ILE A 233 17.68 -25.44 -1.08
CA ILE A 233 17.28 -25.98 -2.38
C ILE A 233 17.00 -24.83 -3.35
N CYS A 234 17.69 -24.84 -4.49
CA CYS A 234 17.48 -23.85 -5.55
C CYS A 234 16.33 -24.31 -6.47
N TYR A 235 15.09 -24.07 -6.06
CA TYR A 235 13.90 -24.42 -6.84
C TYR A 235 13.87 -23.83 -8.26
N PRO A 236 14.27 -22.56 -8.51
CA PRO A 236 14.34 -22.03 -9.87
C PRO A 236 15.25 -22.85 -10.79
N ALA A 237 16.41 -23.31 -10.29
CA ALA A 237 17.31 -24.15 -11.08
C ALA A 237 16.71 -25.53 -11.38
N LEU A 238 16.06 -26.16 -10.39
CA LEU A 238 15.38 -27.45 -10.59
C LEU A 238 14.19 -27.33 -11.56
N PHE A 239 13.47 -26.21 -11.53
CA PHE A 239 12.39 -25.94 -12.48
C PHE A 239 12.96 -25.76 -13.89
N ALA A 240 13.99 -24.95 -14.07
CA ALA A 240 14.64 -24.74 -15.36
C ALA A 240 15.26 -26.02 -15.93
N GLU A 241 15.76 -26.94 -15.10
CA GLU A 241 16.25 -28.25 -15.53
C GLU A 241 15.12 -29.16 -16.05
N ARG A 242 13.97 -29.16 -15.37
CA ARG A 242 12.84 -30.04 -15.71
C ARG A 242 12.01 -29.54 -16.89
N ASP A 243 11.80 -28.23 -17.00
CA ASP A 243 11.08 -27.62 -18.12
C ASP A 243 11.63 -26.22 -18.43
N PRO A 244 12.70 -26.13 -19.26
CA PRO A 244 13.36 -24.86 -19.57
C PRO A 244 12.42 -23.82 -20.21
N SER A 245 11.48 -24.28 -21.04
CA SER A 245 10.56 -23.41 -21.76
C SER A 245 9.50 -22.81 -20.84
N LEU A 246 8.90 -23.64 -19.97
CA LEU A 246 7.96 -23.14 -18.97
C LEU A 246 8.64 -22.25 -17.94
N ALA A 247 9.84 -22.62 -17.47
CA ALA A 247 10.61 -21.81 -16.53
C ALA A 247 10.95 -20.42 -17.10
N SER A 248 11.41 -20.35 -18.36
CA SER A 248 11.71 -19.06 -19.01
C SER A 248 10.47 -18.17 -19.13
N ARG A 249 9.32 -18.73 -19.51
CA ARG A 249 8.05 -17.99 -19.58
C ARG A 249 7.55 -17.58 -18.18
N PHE A 250 7.75 -18.43 -17.17
CA PHE A 250 7.41 -18.13 -15.78
C PHE A 250 8.24 -16.95 -15.24
N GLU A 251 9.55 -16.95 -15.49
CA GLU A 251 10.45 -15.85 -15.12
C GLU A 251 10.09 -14.54 -15.83
N ALA A 252 9.80 -14.60 -17.13
CA ALA A 252 9.34 -13.44 -17.89
C ALA A 252 8.03 -12.88 -17.30
N ASN A 253 7.07 -13.75 -17.00
CA ASN A 253 5.81 -13.38 -16.35
C ASN A 253 6.04 -12.75 -14.96
N LEU A 254 6.89 -13.35 -14.13
CA LEU A 254 7.22 -12.81 -12.81
C LEU A 254 7.92 -11.45 -12.91
N SER A 255 8.84 -11.28 -13.85
CA SER A 255 9.51 -10.01 -14.12
C SER A 255 8.51 -8.93 -14.55
N ASP A 256 7.56 -9.29 -15.41
CA ASP A 256 6.53 -8.37 -15.87
C ASP A 256 5.54 -7.96 -14.76
N ALA A 257 5.07 -8.93 -13.97
CA ALA A 257 4.22 -8.68 -12.81
C ALA A 257 4.92 -7.77 -11.79
N ASN A 258 6.19 -8.05 -11.47
CA ASN A 258 6.99 -7.21 -10.60
C ASN A 258 7.14 -5.78 -11.16
N ARG A 259 7.36 -5.64 -12.47
CA ARG A 259 7.47 -4.32 -13.12
C ARG A 259 6.17 -3.51 -12.98
N ARG A 260 5.02 -4.13 -13.22
CA ARG A 260 3.71 -3.48 -13.05
C ARG A 260 3.42 -3.13 -11.60
N TYR A 261 3.70 -4.05 -10.68
CA TYR A 261 3.58 -3.80 -9.24
C TYR A 261 4.38 -2.55 -8.83
N LEU A 262 5.65 -2.46 -9.22
CA LEU A 262 6.50 -1.31 -8.90
C LEU A 262 6.02 -0.02 -9.55
N ALA A 263 5.52 -0.08 -10.78
CA ALA A 263 4.93 1.09 -11.42
C ALA A 263 3.75 1.63 -10.61
N ARG A 264 2.91 0.74 -10.05
CA ARG A 264 1.84 1.13 -9.12
C ARG A 264 2.39 1.66 -7.80
N VAL A 265 3.45 1.09 -7.24
CA VAL A 265 4.11 1.65 -6.04
C VAL A 265 4.55 3.10 -6.28
N ASP A 266 5.21 3.37 -7.42
CA ASP A 266 5.69 4.71 -7.78
C ASP A 266 4.51 5.68 -8.00
N MET A 267 3.44 5.23 -8.65
CA MET A 267 2.20 6.01 -8.81
C MET A 267 1.55 6.30 -7.46
N ALA A 268 1.45 5.34 -6.55
CA ALA A 268 0.88 5.53 -5.21
C ALA A 268 1.69 6.54 -4.40
N ALA A 269 3.02 6.42 -4.42
CA ALA A 269 3.90 7.38 -3.75
C ALA A 269 3.70 8.80 -4.30
N THR A 270 3.63 8.95 -5.62
CA THR A 270 3.41 10.24 -6.29
C THR A 270 2.04 10.82 -5.94
N LEU A 271 0.97 10.03 -6.08
CA LEU A 271 -0.40 10.42 -5.77
C LEU A 271 -0.52 10.93 -4.32
N VAL A 272 0.08 10.23 -3.36
CA VAL A 272 0.02 10.65 -1.96
C VAL A 272 0.75 11.98 -1.74
N ILE A 273 1.94 12.15 -2.32
CA ILE A 273 2.69 13.41 -2.26
C ILE A 273 1.89 14.55 -2.90
N ASP A 274 1.31 14.33 -4.08
CA ASP A 274 0.50 15.33 -4.78
C ASP A 274 -0.73 15.74 -3.96
N ARG A 275 -1.37 14.79 -3.27
CA ARG A 275 -2.51 15.09 -2.39
C ARG A 275 -2.10 15.85 -1.14
N ILE A 276 -0.96 15.53 -0.54
CA ILE A 276 -0.38 16.33 0.55
C ILE A 276 -0.05 17.75 0.06
N ALA A 277 0.45 17.92 -1.16
CA ALA A 277 0.80 19.22 -1.73
C ALA A 277 -0.44 20.06 -2.11
N SER A 278 -1.56 19.41 -2.46
CA SER A 278 -2.75 20.05 -3.00
C SER A 278 -3.52 20.92 -2.00
N VAL A 279 -3.38 20.64 -0.70
CA VAL A 279 -4.06 21.37 0.37
C VAL A 279 -3.31 22.64 0.74
N ARG A 280 -4.05 23.75 0.87
CA ARG A 280 -3.49 25.06 1.20
C ARG A 280 -3.65 25.36 2.70
N ARG A 281 -2.97 26.42 3.16
CA ARG A 281 -3.16 26.95 4.52
C ARG A 281 -4.63 27.30 4.73
N ALA A 282 -5.18 26.84 5.86
CA ALA A 282 -6.53 27.17 6.33
C ALA A 282 -6.60 28.62 6.84
#